data_AF-A0AA37RBS7-F1
#
_entry.id   AF-A0AA37RBS7-F1
#
_cell.length_a   1.000
_cell.length_b   1.000
_cell.length_c   1.000
_cell.angle_alpha   90.00
_cell.angle_beta   90.00
_cell.angle_gamma   90.00
#
_symmetry.space_group_name_H-M   'P 1'
#
loop_
_entity.id
_entity.type
_entity.pdbx_description
1 polymer ?
#
loop_
_entity_poly.entity_id
_entity_poly.type
_entity_poly.pdbx_seq_one_letter_code
_entity_poly.pdbx_strand_id
1 'polypeptide(L)'
;MLKLKDWLHWVWPTLIPLSPTEQADEAEWRQGIVESVRDGDWSTDSDVVLDESRRIFDAEVDRRRGADAKAGIYLAAITALIPVLASLLPTLWSDKSNKWLGCIGLILFGLAVAFLLRAGAWAFRTLKVAGFAQLGPGELANTWKESSPKAGLAKQLARAVLHNYSLVNEKVTGIRMTHEYLLRAFLSFTILLVLQMMWPVGAWVIEESIKLLGSPAQSPLIMCYS
;
A
#
# COMPACT_ATOMS: atom_id res chain seq x y z
N MET A 1 -21.44 13.13 16.59
CA MET A 1 -20.96 13.38 15.21
C MET A 1 -19.50 12.94 15.09
N LEU A 2 -19.24 11.64 14.98
CA LEU A 2 -17.92 11.17 14.54
C LEU A 2 -17.73 11.60 13.09
N LYS A 3 -16.58 12.22 12.84
CA LYS A 3 -16.36 13.17 11.75
C LYS A 3 -16.28 12.43 10.42
N LEU A 4 -17.01 12.91 9.41
CA LEU A 4 -16.91 12.45 8.01
C LEU A 4 -15.44 12.36 7.54
N LYS A 5 -14.59 13.25 8.06
CA LYS A 5 -13.14 13.27 7.82
C LYS A 5 -12.41 12.03 8.36
N ASP A 6 -12.78 11.54 9.53
CA ASP A 6 -12.15 10.35 10.14
C ASP A 6 -12.55 9.08 9.36
N TRP A 7 -13.82 9.01 8.93
CA TRP A 7 -14.29 7.94 8.03
C TRP A 7 -13.61 8.00 6.66
N LEU A 8 -13.45 9.20 6.10
CA LEU A 8 -12.78 9.39 4.82
C LEU A 8 -11.29 9.04 4.89
N HIS A 9 -10.59 9.33 5.99
CA HIS A 9 -9.21 8.89 6.21
C HIS A 9 -9.10 7.38 6.38
N TRP A 10 -10.09 6.74 7.01
CA TRP A 10 -10.09 5.29 7.17
C TRP A 10 -10.31 4.58 5.83
N VAL A 11 -11.27 5.05 5.04
CA VAL A 11 -11.58 4.53 3.70
C VAL A 11 -10.46 4.88 2.72
N TRP A 12 -9.91 6.08 2.76
CA TRP A 12 -8.91 6.56 1.81
C TRP A 12 -7.61 6.96 2.53
N PRO A 13 -6.63 6.03 2.65
CA PRO A 13 -5.38 6.32 3.33
C PRO A 13 -4.61 7.38 2.56
N THR A 14 -4.24 8.46 3.25
CA THR A 14 -3.42 9.54 2.70
C THR A 14 -2.09 9.58 3.44
N LEU A 15 -1.02 9.91 2.70
CA LEU A 15 0.23 10.26 3.36
C LEU A 15 0.05 11.62 4.04
N ILE A 16 0.29 11.64 5.35
CA ILE A 16 0.39 12.86 6.11
C ILE A 16 1.82 13.37 5.87
N PRO A 17 2.00 14.48 5.13
CA PRO A 17 3.33 15.05 4.98
C PRO A 17 3.81 15.53 6.35
N LEU A 18 5.12 15.41 6.61
CA LEU A 18 5.73 16.02 7.78
C LEU A 18 5.39 17.51 7.80
N SER A 19 5.10 18.05 8.98
CA SER A 19 4.94 19.48 9.17
C SER A 19 6.23 20.23 8.80
N PRO A 20 6.16 21.53 8.44
CA PRO A 20 7.36 22.29 8.06
C PRO A 20 8.43 22.31 9.17
N THR A 21 8.02 22.26 10.43
CA THR A 21 8.94 22.18 11.58
C THR A 21 9.61 20.81 11.66
N GLU A 22 8.85 19.71 11.54
CA GLU A 22 9.43 18.36 11.54
C GLU A 22 10.38 18.12 10.35
N GLN A 23 10.09 18.71 9.18
CA GLN A 23 11.00 18.66 8.03
C GLN A 23 12.30 19.42 8.30
N ALA A 24 12.22 20.56 8.99
CA ALA A 24 13.40 21.33 9.39
C ALA A 24 14.24 20.56 10.41
N ASP A 25 13.60 19.97 11.41
CA ASP A 25 14.26 19.14 12.45
C ASP A 25 14.96 17.93 11.82
N GLU A 26 14.30 17.24 10.88
CA GLU A 26 14.91 16.11 10.15
C GLU A 26 16.10 16.55 9.29
N ALA A 27 16.00 17.72 8.65
CA ALA A 27 17.08 18.28 7.85
C ALA A 27 18.28 18.68 8.72
N GLU A 28 18.05 19.33 9.87
CA GLU A 28 19.08 19.70 10.83
C GLU A 28 19.77 18.44 11.41
N TRP A 29 18.99 17.45 11.83
CA TRP A 29 19.53 16.18 12.31
C TRP A 29 20.41 15.49 11.26
N ARG A 30 19.97 15.45 9.99
CA ARG A 30 20.77 14.90 8.89
C ARG A 30 22.07 15.69 8.68
N GLN A 31 22.01 17.01 8.73
CA GLN A 31 23.21 17.85 8.61
C GLN A 31 24.19 17.57 9.74
N GLY A 32 23.71 17.46 10.98
CA GLY A 32 24.55 17.11 12.13
C GLY A 32 25.26 15.76 11.97
N ILE A 33 24.61 14.76 11.37
CA ILE A 33 25.27 13.48 11.04
C ILE A 33 26.30 13.65 9.94
N VAL A 34 25.99 14.39 8.87
CA VAL A 34 26.95 14.65 7.79
C VAL A 34 28.22 15.33 8.32
N GLU A 35 28.06 16.30 9.21
CA GLU A 35 29.17 16.97 9.90
C GLU A 35 29.94 16.00 10.79
N SER A 36 29.24 15.19 11.59
CA SER A 36 29.87 14.16 12.45
C SER A 36 30.68 13.13 11.64
N VAL A 37 30.18 12.70 10.48
CA VAL A 37 30.89 11.79 9.57
C VAL A 37 32.08 12.48 8.90
N ARG A 38 31.97 13.77 8.58
CA ARG A 38 33.07 14.55 8.00
C ARG A 38 34.20 14.74 9.01
N ASP A 39 33.85 15.20 10.21
CA ASP A 39 34.79 15.73 11.20
C ASP A 39 35.29 14.65 12.17
N GLY A 40 34.61 13.50 12.26
CA GLY A 40 35.04 12.37 13.09
C GLY A 40 36.38 11.77 12.65
N ASP A 41 37.26 11.49 13.61
CA ASP A 41 38.52 10.78 13.36
C ASP A 41 38.27 9.27 13.32
N TRP A 42 38.33 8.70 12.11
CA TRP A 42 38.11 7.27 11.86
C TRP A 42 39.43 6.55 11.53
N SER A 43 40.57 7.20 11.78
CA SER A 43 41.89 6.59 11.59
C SER A 43 42.21 5.55 12.67
N THR A 44 41.72 5.80 13.89
CA THR A 44 41.76 4.84 15.01
C THR A 44 40.80 3.69 14.71
N ASP A 45 41.32 2.45 14.68
CA ASP A 45 40.57 1.23 14.37
C ASP A 45 39.75 1.30 13.06
N SER A 46 40.36 1.87 12.01
CA SER A 46 39.74 2.05 10.69
C SER A 46 39.14 0.78 10.06
N ASP A 47 39.60 -0.41 10.46
CA ASP A 47 39.02 -1.70 10.05
C ASP A 47 37.61 -1.90 10.60
N VAL A 48 37.40 -1.62 11.89
CA VAL A 48 36.09 -1.77 12.55
C VAL A 48 35.08 -0.82 11.93
N VAL A 49 35.47 0.44 11.73
CA VAL A 49 34.59 1.47 11.17
C VAL A 49 34.25 1.16 9.71
N LEU A 50 35.20 0.62 8.95
CA LEU A 50 34.97 0.20 7.57
C LEU A 50 33.99 -0.98 7.49
N ASP A 51 34.17 -2.01 8.31
CA ASP A 51 33.27 -3.16 8.32
C ASP A 51 31.85 -2.78 8.77
N GLU A 52 31.72 -1.89 9.75
CA GLU A 52 30.41 -1.38 10.15
C GLU A 52 29.77 -0.53 9.05
N SER A 53 30.56 0.31 8.36
CA SER A 53 30.06 1.12 7.24
C SER A 53 29.58 0.26 6.07
N ARG A 54 30.28 -0.84 5.77
CA ARG A 54 29.86 -1.83 4.77
C ARG A 54 28.56 -2.50 5.20
N ARG A 55 28.47 -2.94 6.45
CA ARG A 55 27.26 -3.59 7.00
C ARG A 55 26.03 -2.68 6.88
N ILE A 56 26.17 -1.40 7.24
CA ILE A 56 25.08 -0.43 7.13
C ILE A 56 24.72 -0.19 5.65
N PHE A 57 25.71 -0.07 4.77
CA PHE A 57 25.49 0.13 3.34
C PHE A 57 24.75 -1.07 2.71
N ASP A 58 25.20 -2.28 2.98
CA ASP A 58 24.58 -3.51 2.48
C ASP A 58 23.15 -3.67 3.00
N ALA A 59 22.93 -3.38 4.29
CA ALA A 59 21.58 -3.37 4.87
C ALA A 59 20.65 -2.38 4.15
N GLU A 60 21.15 -1.21 3.75
CA GLU A 60 20.36 -0.22 3.03
C GLU A 60 20.07 -0.64 1.57
N VAL A 61 21.05 -1.26 0.90
CA VAL A 61 20.86 -1.88 -0.42
C VAL A 61 19.78 -2.95 -0.35
N ASP A 62 19.82 -3.81 0.67
CA ASP A 62 18.84 -4.87 0.86
C ASP A 62 17.45 -4.32 1.22
N ARG A 63 17.36 -3.25 2.01
CA ARG A 63 16.09 -2.53 2.26
C ARG A 63 15.46 -2.05 0.96
N ARG A 64 16.25 -1.45 0.07
CA ARG A 64 15.79 -1.02 -1.26
C ARG A 64 15.34 -2.21 -2.10
N ARG A 65 16.16 -3.24 -2.24
CA ARG A 65 15.85 -4.46 -3.01
C ARG A 65 14.58 -5.12 -2.48
N GLY A 66 14.41 -5.18 -1.17
CA GLY A 66 13.21 -5.68 -0.52
C GLY A 66 11.96 -4.87 -0.87
N ALA A 67 12.06 -3.54 -0.95
CA ALA A 67 10.96 -2.70 -1.40
C ALA A 67 10.63 -2.94 -2.89
N ASP A 68 11.64 -2.98 -3.76
CA ASP A 68 11.45 -3.21 -5.20
C ASP A 68 10.85 -4.62 -5.47
N ALA A 69 11.31 -5.65 -4.75
CA ALA A 69 10.76 -7.00 -4.85
C ALA A 69 9.29 -7.06 -4.40
N LYS A 70 8.94 -6.43 -3.26
CA LYS A 70 7.55 -6.34 -2.78
C LYS A 70 6.65 -5.61 -3.76
N ALA A 71 7.13 -4.55 -4.40
CA ALA A 71 6.36 -3.82 -5.41
C ALA A 71 6.06 -4.71 -6.62
N GLY A 72 7.04 -5.49 -7.08
CA GLY A 72 6.86 -6.45 -8.16
C GLY A 72 5.81 -7.52 -7.83
N ILE A 73 5.86 -8.09 -6.62
CA ILE A 73 4.87 -9.07 -6.14
C ILE A 73 3.46 -8.45 -6.11
N TYR A 74 3.32 -7.25 -5.53
CA TYR A 74 2.03 -6.57 -5.48
C TYR A 74 1.49 -6.23 -6.86
N LEU A 75 2.35 -5.80 -7.78
CA LEU A 75 1.93 -5.51 -9.15
C LEU A 75 1.43 -6.77 -9.87
N ALA A 76 2.11 -7.91 -9.68
CA ALA A 76 1.66 -9.19 -10.24
C ALA A 76 0.27 -9.59 -9.69
N ALA A 77 0.06 -9.44 -8.37
CA ALA A 77 -1.23 -9.72 -7.73
C ALA A 77 -2.34 -8.79 -8.26
N ILE A 78 -2.05 -7.49 -8.41
CA ILE A 78 -2.99 -6.51 -8.97
C ILE A 78 -3.39 -6.90 -10.40
N THR A 79 -2.42 -7.24 -11.24
CA THR A 79 -2.66 -7.67 -12.62
C THR A 79 -3.51 -8.94 -12.68
N ALA A 80 -3.31 -9.89 -11.75
CA ALA A 80 -4.12 -11.10 -11.65
C ALA A 80 -5.56 -10.85 -11.18
N LEU A 81 -5.79 -9.81 -10.37
CA LEU A 81 -7.12 -9.46 -9.85
C LEU A 81 -7.99 -8.70 -10.85
N ILE A 82 -7.40 -7.99 -11.82
CA ILE A 82 -8.15 -7.19 -12.81
C ILE A 82 -9.16 -8.04 -13.60
N PRO A 83 -8.79 -9.20 -14.19
CA PRO A 83 -9.75 -10.05 -14.90
C PRO A 83 -10.88 -10.58 -14.00
N VAL A 84 -10.57 -10.88 -12.74
CA VAL A 84 -11.54 -11.38 -11.75
C VAL A 84 -12.57 -10.31 -11.42
N LEU A 85 -12.15 -9.06 -11.26
CA LEU A 85 -13.08 -7.94 -11.10
C LEU A 85 -13.92 -7.73 -12.36
N ALA A 86 -13.30 -7.75 -13.53
CA ALA A 86 -14.00 -7.54 -14.80
C ALA A 86 -15.11 -8.58 -15.05
N SER A 87 -14.90 -9.85 -14.64
CA SER A 87 -15.90 -10.91 -14.83
C SER A 87 -17.14 -10.75 -13.94
N LEU A 88 -17.07 -10.00 -12.84
CA LEU A 88 -18.21 -9.76 -11.94
C LEU A 88 -19.12 -8.61 -12.40
N LEU A 89 -18.66 -7.76 -13.32
CA LEU A 89 -19.41 -6.59 -13.79
C LEU A 89 -20.80 -6.95 -14.37
N PRO A 90 -20.96 -7.99 -15.22
CA PRO A 90 -22.26 -8.35 -15.78
C PRO A 90 -23.27 -8.80 -14.71
N THR A 91 -22.81 -9.49 -13.67
CA THR A 91 -23.63 -9.94 -12.54
C THR A 91 -24.25 -8.79 -11.77
N LEU A 92 -23.52 -7.67 -11.64
CA LEU A 92 -23.98 -6.48 -10.92
C LEU A 92 -25.00 -5.65 -11.70
N TRP A 93 -24.97 -5.74 -13.04
CA TRP A 93 -25.80 -4.96 -13.96
C TRP A 93 -26.89 -5.80 -14.65
N SER A 94 -27.30 -6.93 -14.07
CA SER A 94 -28.35 -7.76 -14.67
C SER A 94 -29.77 -7.30 -14.29
N ASP A 95 -30.72 -7.37 -15.24
CA ASP A 95 -32.14 -7.03 -15.04
C ASP A 95 -32.84 -7.87 -13.94
N LYS A 96 -32.20 -8.95 -13.48
CA LYS A 96 -32.69 -9.82 -12.41
C LYS A 96 -32.31 -9.34 -11.00
N SER A 97 -31.44 -8.34 -10.89
CA SER A 97 -30.99 -7.81 -9.60
C SER A 97 -31.95 -6.73 -9.10
N ASN A 98 -32.25 -6.75 -7.79
CA ASN A 98 -32.99 -5.66 -7.16
C ASN A 98 -32.20 -4.35 -7.35
N LYS A 99 -32.82 -3.32 -7.93
CA LYS A 99 -32.18 -2.06 -8.33
C LYS A 99 -31.33 -1.43 -7.22
N TRP A 100 -31.77 -1.53 -5.98
CA TRP A 100 -31.04 -1.02 -4.81
C TRP A 100 -29.74 -1.78 -4.54
N LEU A 101 -29.74 -3.10 -4.69
CA LEU A 101 -28.56 -3.94 -4.47
C LEU A 101 -27.59 -3.93 -5.64
N GLY A 102 -28.10 -3.83 -6.86
CA GLY A 102 -27.28 -3.50 -8.01
C GLY A 102 -26.52 -2.20 -7.76
N CYS A 103 -27.20 -1.16 -7.26
CA CYS A 103 -26.58 0.12 -6.92
C CYS A 103 -25.50 -0.01 -5.82
N ILE A 104 -25.80 -0.67 -4.69
CA ILE A 104 -24.82 -0.89 -3.61
C ILE A 104 -23.62 -1.72 -4.11
N GLY A 105 -23.88 -2.77 -4.88
CA GLY A 105 -22.85 -3.63 -5.45
C GLY A 105 -21.96 -2.88 -6.43
N LEU A 106 -22.51 -2.00 -7.26
CA LEU A 106 -21.74 -1.13 -8.17
C LEU A 106 -20.88 -0.12 -7.40
N ILE A 107 -21.37 0.44 -6.30
CA ILE A 107 -20.58 1.34 -5.45
C ILE A 107 -19.40 0.58 -4.83
N LEU A 108 -19.64 -0.59 -4.24
CA LEU A 108 -18.59 -1.44 -3.65
C LEU A 108 -17.58 -1.89 -4.70
N PHE A 109 -18.05 -2.25 -5.89
CA PHE A 109 -17.21 -2.60 -7.02
C PHE A 109 -16.33 -1.42 -7.46
N GLY A 110 -16.92 -0.24 -7.64
CA GLY A 110 -16.19 0.99 -7.98
C GLY A 110 -15.13 1.35 -6.93
N LEU A 111 -15.44 1.19 -5.65
CA LEU A 111 -14.48 1.37 -4.55
C LEU A 111 -13.33 0.36 -4.62
N ALA A 112 -13.63 -0.93 -4.82
CA ALA A 112 -12.62 -1.97 -4.95
C ALA A 112 -11.66 -1.68 -6.13
N VAL A 113 -12.21 -1.29 -7.28
CA VAL A 113 -11.42 -0.89 -8.46
C VAL A 113 -10.59 0.35 -8.17
N ALA A 114 -11.15 1.39 -7.54
CA ALA A 114 -10.42 2.61 -7.21
C ALA A 114 -9.23 2.34 -6.28
N PHE A 115 -9.42 1.51 -5.25
CA PHE A 115 -8.34 1.07 -4.36
C PHE A 115 -7.29 0.26 -5.09
N LEU A 116 -7.70 -0.67 -5.95
CA LEU A 116 -6.76 -1.50 -6.71
C LEU A 116 -5.89 -0.66 -7.66
N LEU A 117 -6.50 0.29 -8.37
CA LEU A 117 -5.78 1.23 -9.25
C LEU A 117 -4.82 2.11 -8.45
N ARG A 118 -5.20 2.57 -7.25
CA ARG A 118 -4.29 3.34 -6.40
C ARG A 118 -3.17 2.52 -5.81
N ALA A 119 -3.41 1.28 -5.41
CA ALA A 119 -2.35 0.35 -5.04
C ALA A 119 -1.35 0.20 -6.20
N GLY A 120 -1.84 0.01 -7.43
CA GLY A 120 -1.00 -0.09 -8.63
C GLY A 120 -0.16 1.16 -8.87
N ALA A 121 -0.76 2.35 -8.75
CA ALA A 121 -0.03 3.61 -8.92
C ALA A 121 1.11 3.78 -7.91
N TRP A 122 0.89 3.40 -6.64
CA TRP A 122 1.94 3.43 -5.62
C TRP A 122 3.01 2.36 -5.86
N ALA A 123 2.64 1.15 -6.29
CA ALA A 123 3.58 0.10 -6.64
C ALA A 123 4.50 0.51 -7.81
N PHE A 124 3.92 1.10 -8.87
CA PHE A 124 4.68 1.64 -10.00
C PHE A 124 5.62 2.77 -9.57
N ARG A 125 5.16 3.66 -8.67
CA ARG A 125 6.02 4.72 -8.12
C ARG A 125 7.19 4.13 -7.35
N THR A 126 6.98 3.07 -6.56
CA THR A 126 8.08 2.36 -5.88
C THR A 126 9.06 1.78 -6.89
N LEU A 127 8.61 1.16 -7.98
CA LEU A 127 9.49 0.57 -8.99
C LEU A 127 10.24 1.58 -9.86
N LYS A 128 9.83 2.86 -9.84
CA LYS A 128 10.45 3.90 -10.64
C LYS A 128 11.96 3.94 -10.37
N VAL A 129 12.73 4.01 -11.47
CA VAL A 129 14.18 4.15 -11.40
C VAL A 129 14.50 5.50 -10.75
N ALA A 130 15.19 5.44 -9.63
CA ALA A 130 15.76 6.58 -8.94
C ALA A 130 17.28 6.36 -8.85
N GLY A 131 18.04 7.46 -8.95
CA GLY A 131 19.47 7.44 -8.68
C GLY A 131 19.73 6.89 -7.29
N PHE A 132 20.81 6.14 -7.13
CA PHE A 132 21.23 5.58 -5.85
C PHE A 132 22.74 5.73 -5.78
N ALA A 133 23.22 6.35 -4.70
CA ALA A 133 24.64 6.53 -4.50
C ALA A 133 25.27 5.16 -4.23
N GLN A 134 26.19 4.76 -5.11
CA GLN A 134 26.97 3.55 -4.96
C GLN A 134 28.43 3.91 -5.17
N LEU A 135 29.30 3.30 -4.38
CA LEU A 135 30.73 3.48 -4.51
C LEU A 135 31.24 2.86 -5.81
N GLY A 136 31.85 3.68 -6.67
CA GLY A 136 32.40 3.25 -7.95
C GLY A 136 33.87 2.76 -7.85
N PRO A 137 34.35 1.97 -8.83
CA PRO A 137 35.76 1.56 -8.89
C PRO A 137 36.74 2.75 -8.95
N GLY A 138 36.33 3.87 -9.57
CA GLY A 138 37.15 5.08 -9.65
C GLY A 138 37.28 5.82 -8.30
N GLU A 139 36.20 5.89 -7.53
CA GLU A 139 36.22 6.47 -6.18
C GLU A 139 37.09 5.62 -5.26
N LEU A 140 36.95 4.29 -5.34
CA LEU A 140 37.79 3.35 -4.62
C LEU A 140 39.28 3.54 -4.94
N ALA A 141 39.63 3.64 -6.23
CA ALA A 141 41.01 3.84 -6.67
C ALA A 141 41.60 5.19 -6.23
N ASN A 142 40.76 6.23 -6.08
CA ASN A 142 41.18 7.54 -5.59
C ASN A 142 41.42 7.52 -4.08
N THR A 143 40.51 6.91 -3.31
CA THR A 143 40.65 6.79 -1.85
C THR A 143 41.82 5.91 -1.44
N TRP A 144 42.19 4.93 -2.27
CA TRP A 144 43.35 4.07 -2.02
C TRP A 144 44.70 4.81 -2.07
N LYS A 145 44.73 6.03 -2.60
CA LYS A 145 45.93 6.89 -2.67
C LYS A 145 46.08 7.79 -1.44
N GLU A 146 45.08 7.86 -0.57
CA GLU A 146 45.10 8.68 0.65
C GLU A 146 45.96 8.04 1.74
N SER A 147 46.36 8.82 2.75
CA SER A 147 47.15 8.33 3.89
C SER A 147 46.39 7.31 4.76
N SER A 148 45.06 7.38 4.79
CA SER A 148 44.18 6.50 5.56
C SER A 148 43.03 5.95 4.70
N PRO A 149 43.30 5.03 3.76
CA PRO A 149 42.34 4.63 2.73
C PRO A 149 41.11 3.92 3.30
N LYS A 150 41.26 3.14 4.37
CA LYS A 150 40.14 2.44 5.03
C LYS A 150 39.16 3.43 5.67
N ALA A 151 39.68 4.43 6.36
CA ALA A 151 38.89 5.49 6.98
C ALA A 151 38.17 6.35 5.92
N GLY A 152 38.85 6.70 4.83
CA GLY A 152 38.25 7.43 3.71
C GLY A 152 37.12 6.64 3.06
N LEU A 153 37.32 5.33 2.86
CA LEU A 153 36.32 4.44 2.27
C LEU A 153 35.08 4.31 3.16
N ALA A 154 35.29 4.15 4.46
CA ALA A 154 34.21 4.12 5.44
C ALA A 154 33.37 5.40 5.38
N LYS A 155 34.02 6.58 5.33
CA LYS A 155 33.32 7.87 5.22
C LYS A 155 32.50 8.00 3.93
N GLN A 156 33.03 7.51 2.82
CA GLN A 156 32.29 7.52 1.54
C GLN A 156 31.07 6.61 1.57
N LEU A 157 31.18 5.40 2.14
CA LEU A 157 30.05 4.51 2.34
C LEU A 157 28.98 5.14 3.24
N ALA A 158 29.38 5.71 4.37
CA ALA A 158 28.45 6.38 5.30
C ALA A 158 27.71 7.56 4.63
N ARG A 159 28.41 8.37 3.82
CA ARG A 159 27.79 9.45 3.04
C ARG A 159 26.82 8.93 1.99
N ALA A 160 27.19 7.85 1.29
CA ALA A 160 26.30 7.21 0.32
C ALA A 160 25.01 6.71 0.99
N VAL A 161 25.11 6.08 2.16
CA VAL A 161 23.95 5.66 2.97
C VAL A 161 23.06 6.85 3.33
N LEU A 162 23.64 7.93 3.86
CA LEU A 162 22.88 9.12 4.27
C LEU A 162 22.11 9.75 3.09
N HIS A 163 22.74 9.80 1.91
CA HIS A 163 22.06 10.25 0.70
C HIS A 163 20.92 9.31 0.30
N ASN A 164 21.14 8.01 0.41
CA ASN A 164 20.17 6.98 0.00
C ASN A 164 18.95 6.87 0.94
N TYR A 165 19.05 7.28 2.20
CA TYR A 165 17.93 7.17 3.15
C TYR A 165 16.64 7.80 2.66
N SER A 166 16.69 9.01 2.09
CA SER A 166 15.47 9.69 1.59
C SER A 166 14.82 8.90 0.45
N LEU A 167 15.63 8.39 -0.47
CA LEU A 167 15.20 7.64 -1.65
C LEU A 167 14.61 6.28 -1.28
N VAL A 168 15.25 5.56 -0.36
CA VAL A 168 14.76 4.26 0.11
C VAL A 168 13.53 4.45 0.98
N ASN A 169 13.47 5.49 1.82
CA ASN A 169 12.27 5.79 2.61
C ASN A 169 11.07 6.13 1.71
N GLU A 170 11.25 6.84 0.59
CA GLU A 170 10.17 7.05 -0.39
C GLU A 170 9.66 5.71 -0.95
N LYS A 171 10.57 4.81 -1.32
CA LYS A 171 10.21 3.46 -1.82
C LYS A 171 9.46 2.64 -0.78
N VAL A 172 9.94 2.61 0.47
CA VAL A 172 9.29 1.92 1.60
C VAL A 172 7.92 2.51 1.89
N THR A 173 7.79 3.84 1.84
CA THR A 173 6.52 4.54 1.98
C THR A 173 5.54 4.13 0.89
N GLY A 174 5.99 4.09 -0.36
CA GLY A 174 5.18 3.61 -1.48
C GLY A 174 4.69 2.18 -1.31
N ILE A 175 5.53 1.27 -0.76
CA ILE A 175 5.11 -0.10 -0.44
C ILE A 175 4.07 -0.15 0.67
N ARG A 176 4.25 0.62 1.75
CA ARG A 176 3.26 0.69 2.84
C ARG A 176 1.91 1.17 2.31
N MET A 177 1.90 2.23 1.50
CA MET A 177 0.68 2.73 0.87
C MET A 177 0.06 1.70 -0.08
N THR A 178 0.88 1.02 -0.88
CA THR A 178 0.41 -0.06 -1.77
C THR A 178 -0.30 -1.15 -0.98
N HIS A 179 0.30 -1.60 0.12
CA HIS A 179 -0.26 -2.62 0.99
C HIS A 179 -1.61 -2.19 1.59
N GLU A 180 -1.70 -0.97 2.12
CA GLU A 180 -2.91 -0.41 2.72
C GLU A 180 -4.07 -0.31 1.71
N TYR A 181 -3.78 0.11 0.47
CA TYR A 181 -4.79 0.16 -0.59
C TYR A 181 -5.19 -1.25 -1.07
N LEU A 182 -4.23 -2.17 -1.20
CA LEU A 182 -4.49 -3.54 -1.63
C LEU A 182 -5.37 -4.28 -0.59
N LEU A 183 -5.12 -4.08 0.70
CA LEU A 183 -5.94 -4.65 1.77
C LEU A 183 -7.39 -4.15 1.71
N ARG A 184 -7.59 -2.85 1.46
CA ARG A 184 -8.93 -2.25 1.30
C ARG A 184 -9.62 -2.75 0.04
N ALA A 185 -8.91 -2.87 -1.07
CA ALA A 185 -9.45 -3.45 -2.30
C ALA A 185 -9.94 -4.90 -2.06
N PHE A 186 -9.12 -5.71 -1.39
CA PHE A 186 -9.47 -7.08 -1.03
C PHE A 186 -10.68 -7.16 -0.09
N LEU A 187 -10.75 -6.29 0.93
CA LEU A 187 -11.88 -6.24 1.85
C LEU A 187 -13.18 -5.83 1.13
N SER A 188 -13.14 -4.76 0.32
CA SER A 188 -14.30 -4.31 -0.47
C SER A 188 -14.78 -5.40 -1.43
N PHE A 189 -13.85 -6.09 -2.08
CA PHE A 189 -14.16 -7.22 -2.95
C PHE A 189 -14.77 -8.40 -2.18
N THR A 190 -14.24 -8.72 -1.00
CA THR A 190 -14.79 -9.80 -0.15
C THR A 190 -16.21 -9.48 0.31
N ILE A 191 -16.47 -8.24 0.75
CA ILE A 191 -17.81 -7.79 1.13
C ILE A 191 -18.78 -7.88 -0.05
N LEU A 192 -18.32 -7.48 -1.25
CA LEU A 192 -19.12 -7.59 -2.47
C LEU A 192 -19.51 -9.05 -2.76
N LEU A 193 -18.56 -9.99 -2.66
CA LEU A 193 -18.83 -11.41 -2.88
C LEU A 193 -19.79 -11.98 -1.84
N VAL A 194 -19.60 -11.66 -0.56
CA VAL A 194 -20.51 -12.09 0.51
C VAL A 194 -21.92 -11.54 0.27
N LEU A 195 -22.05 -10.27 -0.11
CA LEU A 195 -23.34 -9.66 -0.43
C LEU A 195 -24.03 -10.39 -1.59
N GLN A 196 -23.30 -10.71 -2.65
CA GLN A 196 -23.84 -11.47 -3.79
C GLN A 196 -24.24 -12.90 -3.40
N MET A 197 -23.45 -13.57 -2.57
CA MET A 197 -23.73 -14.94 -2.11
C MET A 197 -24.94 -15.01 -1.18
N MET A 198 -25.07 -14.06 -0.25
CA MET A 198 -26.16 -14.04 0.73
C MET A 198 -27.47 -13.56 0.14
N TRP A 199 -27.44 -12.79 -0.95
CA TRP A 199 -28.63 -12.22 -1.57
C TRP A 199 -29.73 -13.24 -1.92
N PRO A 200 -29.47 -14.33 -2.65
CA PRO A 200 -30.51 -15.30 -2.99
C PRO A 200 -31.16 -15.93 -1.75
N VAL A 201 -30.38 -16.15 -0.68
CA VAL A 201 -30.90 -16.68 0.59
C VAL A 201 -31.76 -15.63 1.30
N GLY A 202 -31.30 -14.38 1.35
CA GLY A 202 -32.07 -13.28 1.94
C GLY A 202 -33.39 -13.02 1.21
N ALA A 203 -33.37 -13.05 -0.12
CA ALA A 203 -34.56 -12.92 -0.94
C ALA A 203 -35.57 -14.05 -0.66
N TRP A 204 -35.10 -15.29 -0.55
CA TRP A 204 -35.93 -16.44 -0.20
C TRP A 204 -36.57 -16.30 1.20
N VAL A 205 -35.79 -15.89 2.22
CA VAL A 205 -36.31 -15.69 3.59
C VAL A 205 -37.36 -14.58 3.64
N ILE A 206 -37.14 -13.46 2.94
CA ILE A 206 -38.09 -12.35 2.89
C ILE A 206 -39.39 -12.81 2.22
N GLU A 207 -39.31 -13.53 1.10
CA GLU A 207 -40.48 -14.05 0.40
C GLU A 207 -41.29 -15.00 1.29
N GLU A 208 -40.62 -15.91 2.00
CA GLU A 208 -41.27 -16.86 2.91
C GLU A 208 -41.91 -16.14 4.12
N SER A 209 -41.24 -15.12 4.65
CA SER A 209 -41.76 -14.31 5.76
C SER A 209 -43.01 -13.51 5.34
N ILE A 210 -43.03 -12.96 4.11
CA ILE A 210 -44.19 -12.27 3.55
C ILE A 210 -45.36 -13.24 3.36
N LYS A 211 -45.11 -14.47 2.88
CA LYS A 211 -46.15 -15.51 2.76
C LYS A 211 -46.75 -15.88 4.11
N LEU A 212 -45.93 -15.96 5.16
CA LEU A 212 -46.37 -16.28 6.52
C LEU A 212 -47.14 -15.14 7.19
N LEU A 213 -46.76 -13.88 6.96
CA LEU A 213 -47.52 -12.72 7.48
C LEU A 213 -48.76 -12.36 6.65
N GLY A 214 -48.80 -12.76 5.38
CA GLY A 214 -49.83 -12.36 4.41
C GLY A 214 -51.08 -13.21 4.33
N SER A 215 -51.35 -14.10 5.30
CA SER A 215 -52.55 -14.96 5.25
C SER A 215 -53.70 -14.42 6.10
N PRO A 216 -54.69 -13.72 5.51
CA PRO A 216 -56.08 -13.87 5.89
C PRO A 216 -56.75 -14.79 4.88
N ALA A 217 -57.12 -15.99 5.33
CA ALA A 217 -58.03 -16.86 4.60
C ALA A 217 -59.38 -16.15 4.42
N GLN A 218 -59.72 -15.74 3.20
CA GLN A 218 -61.10 -15.54 2.81
C GLN A 218 -61.55 -16.78 2.04
N SER A 219 -62.09 -17.76 2.76
CA SER A 219 -62.93 -18.79 2.18
C SER A 219 -64.21 -18.12 1.66
N PRO A 220 -64.56 -18.23 0.37
CA PRO A 220 -65.85 -17.75 -0.10
C PRO A 220 -66.93 -18.66 0.48
N LEU A 221 -67.83 -18.09 1.30
CA LEU A 221 -69.05 -18.76 1.73
C LEU A 221 -69.93 -19.01 0.50
N ILE A 222 -70.11 -20.28 0.16
CA ILE A 222 -71.07 -20.74 -0.85
C ILE A 222 -72.47 -20.40 -0.32
N MET A 223 -73.17 -19.49 -1.00
CA MET A 223 -74.58 -19.20 -0.75
C MET A 223 -75.42 -20.26 -1.47
N CYS A 224 -76.00 -21.21 -0.72
CA CYS A 224 -77.02 -22.11 -1.22
C CYS A 224 -78.32 -21.34 -1.46
N TYR A 225 -78.88 -21.37 -2.67
CA TYR A 225 -80.25 -20.97 -2.95
C TYR A 225 -81.17 -22.19 -2.92
N SER A 226 -82.28 -22.08 -2.19
CA SER A 226 -83.46 -22.96 -2.23
C SER A 226 -84.44 -22.50 -3.30
#